data_AF-A0A6G8AUH6-F1
#
_entry.id   AF-A0A6G8AUH6-F1
#
_cell.length_a   1.000
_cell.length_b   1.000
_cell.length_c   1.000
_cell.angle_alpha   90.00
_cell.angle_beta   90.00
_cell.angle_gamma   90.00
#
_symmetry.space_group_name_H-M   'P 1'
#
loop_
_entity.id
_entity.type
_entity.pdbx_description
1 polymer ?
#
loop_
_entity_poly.entity_id
_entity_poly.type
_entity_poly.pdbx_seq_one_letter_code
_entity_poly.pdbx_strand_id
1 'polypeptide(L)'
;MRKGDSLDQFLLDLGNQCYRLLIAKGASPHEAEDVVQEAYYKLIKIVPELKESQIKAWFFRVALNQFIDEKRKIKRLVLVEQTFFDDHPKKMDDYQRIVDLDQIECQLESVKPEYQEILILKYYYGLSYLEISDILEIKPDSVKQKLARARKSAIKERNDGDGTQF
;
A
#
# COMPACT_ATOMS: atom_id res chain seq x y z
N MET A 1 19.44 -19.37 -19.04
CA MET A 1 19.28 -18.14 -18.23
C MET A 1 20.06 -18.31 -16.95
N ARG A 2 20.97 -17.38 -16.62
CA ARG A 2 21.71 -17.39 -15.35
C ARG A 2 20.74 -16.94 -14.25
N LYS A 3 20.80 -17.56 -13.07
CA LYS A 3 19.96 -17.22 -11.90
C LYS A 3 20.02 -15.73 -11.50
N GLY A 4 21.12 -15.02 -11.84
CA GLY A 4 21.27 -13.57 -11.60
C GLY A 4 20.28 -12.71 -12.38
N ASP A 5 20.09 -12.99 -13.67
CA ASP A 5 19.21 -12.19 -14.55
C ASP A 5 17.75 -12.20 -14.07
N SER A 6 17.32 -13.28 -13.42
CA SER A 6 15.95 -13.44 -12.90
C SER A 6 15.71 -12.66 -11.61
N LEU A 7 16.72 -12.55 -10.74
CA LEU A 7 16.61 -11.82 -9.48
C LEU A 7 16.66 -10.32 -9.73
N ASP A 8 17.56 -9.87 -10.61
CA ASP A 8 17.68 -8.47 -10.99
C ASP A 8 16.38 -7.98 -11.63
N GLN A 9 15.77 -8.78 -12.51
CA GLN A 9 14.48 -8.45 -13.11
C GLN A 9 13.35 -8.39 -12.09
N PHE A 10 13.32 -9.31 -11.12
CA PHE A 10 12.35 -9.30 -10.02
C PHE A 10 12.50 -8.04 -9.15
N LEU A 11 13.74 -7.68 -8.79
CA LEU A 11 14.00 -6.48 -8.01
C LEU A 11 13.57 -5.23 -8.80
N LEU A 12 13.99 -5.07 -10.05
CA LEU A 12 13.60 -3.93 -10.89
C LEU A 12 12.07 -3.77 -10.98
N ASP A 13 11.34 -4.86 -11.19
CA ASP A 13 9.88 -4.84 -11.21
C ASP A 13 9.29 -4.45 -9.84
N LEU A 14 9.83 -5.00 -8.74
CA LEU A 14 9.43 -4.66 -7.38
C LEU A 14 9.57 -3.15 -7.09
N GLY A 15 10.71 -2.56 -7.44
CA GLY A 15 10.92 -1.11 -7.28
C GLY A 15 10.00 -0.28 -8.16
N ASN A 16 9.80 -0.69 -9.42
CA ASN A 16 8.91 0.00 -10.35
C ASN A 16 7.44 -0.01 -9.86
N GLN A 17 6.96 -1.14 -9.34
CA GLN A 17 5.62 -1.22 -8.75
C GLN A 17 5.50 -0.32 -7.52
N CYS A 18 6.52 -0.31 -6.66
CA CYS A 18 6.54 0.55 -5.47
C CYS A 18 6.56 2.03 -5.85
N TYR A 19 7.36 2.42 -6.84
CA TYR A 19 7.42 3.78 -7.36
C TYR A 19 6.04 4.23 -7.86
N ARG A 20 5.40 3.43 -8.73
CA ARG A 20 4.05 3.74 -9.24
C ARG A 20 3.04 3.92 -8.12
N LEU A 21 3.08 3.05 -7.10
CA LEU A 21 2.22 3.17 -5.92
C LEU A 21 2.46 4.48 -5.17
N LEU A 22 3.71 4.87 -4.93
CA LEU A 22 4.04 6.10 -4.22
C LEU A 22 3.57 7.35 -4.99
N ILE A 23 3.76 7.37 -6.31
CA ILE A 23 3.23 8.44 -7.18
C ILE A 23 1.72 8.52 -7.07
N ALA A 24 1.02 7.38 -7.13
CA ALA A 24 -0.42 7.33 -6.91
C ALA A 24 -0.83 7.91 -5.55
N LYS A 25 -0.03 7.68 -4.51
CA LYS A 25 -0.27 8.22 -3.16
C LYS A 25 0.16 9.68 -2.98
N GLY A 26 0.54 10.37 -4.06
CA GLY A 26 0.86 11.80 -4.03
C GLY A 26 2.31 12.10 -3.65
N ALA A 27 3.23 11.15 -3.83
CA ALA A 27 4.66 11.43 -3.83
C ALA A 27 5.04 12.22 -5.09
N SER A 28 5.98 13.15 -4.95
CA SER A 28 6.69 13.68 -6.12
C SER A 28 7.61 12.59 -6.72
N PRO A 29 8.04 12.72 -8.00
CA PRO A 29 9.00 11.79 -8.60
C PRO A 29 10.26 11.59 -7.77
N HIS A 30 10.83 12.67 -7.24
CA HIS A 30 12.04 12.62 -6.41
C HIS A 30 11.78 11.94 -5.06
N GLU A 31 10.67 12.28 -4.38
CA GLU A 31 10.28 11.62 -3.13
C GLU A 31 10.11 10.10 -3.35
N ALA A 32 9.46 9.69 -4.45
CA ALA A 32 9.25 8.29 -4.76
C ALA A 32 10.56 7.55 -5.07
N GLU A 33 11.49 8.18 -5.81
CA GLU A 33 12.82 7.64 -6.07
C GLU A 33 13.62 7.44 -4.78
N ASP A 34 13.65 8.45 -3.91
CA ASP A 34 14.39 8.39 -2.64
C ASP A 34 13.85 7.29 -1.72
N VAL A 35 12.53 7.20 -1.58
CA VAL A 35 11.87 6.18 -0.76
C VAL A 35 12.17 4.77 -1.30
N VAL A 36 12.11 4.57 -2.62
CA VAL A 36 12.42 3.27 -3.24
C VAL A 36 13.89 2.90 -3.04
N GLN A 37 14.81 3.84 -3.23
CA GLN A 37 16.25 3.62 -3.02
C GLN A 37 16.55 3.23 -1.57
N GLU A 38 15.97 3.93 -0.60
CA GLU A 38 16.16 3.61 0.81
C GLU A 38 15.54 2.25 1.18
N ALA A 39 14.40 1.88 0.58
CA ALA A 39 13.81 0.56 0.76
C ALA A 39 14.73 -0.56 0.22
N TYR A 40 15.38 -0.36 -0.94
CA TYR A 40 16.39 -1.29 -1.46
C TYR A 40 17.60 -1.40 -0.54
N TYR A 41 18.11 -0.26 -0.08
CA TYR A 41 19.25 -0.24 0.84
C TYR A 41 18.98 -1.07 2.10
N LYS A 42 17.78 -0.93 2.68
CA LYS A 42 17.35 -1.74 3.81
C LYS A 42 17.13 -3.21 3.43
N LEU A 43 16.56 -3.49 2.25
CA LEU A 43 16.31 -4.85 1.77
C LEU A 43 17.60 -5.64 1.66
N ILE A 44 18.63 -5.08 1.01
CA ILE A 44 19.92 -5.77 0.79
C ILE A 44 20.55 -6.22 2.11
N LYS A 45 20.34 -5.48 3.20
CA LYS A 45 20.87 -5.83 4.53
C LYS A 45 20.21 -7.03 5.17
N ILE A 46 18.94 -7.31 4.83
CA ILE A 46 18.13 -8.33 5.51
C ILE A 46 17.63 -9.44 4.58
N VAL A 47 17.83 -9.31 3.26
CA VAL A 47 17.38 -10.28 2.27
C VAL A 47 17.87 -11.71 2.55
N PRO A 48 19.05 -11.97 3.15
CA PRO A 48 19.47 -13.35 3.48
C PRO A 48 18.57 -14.02 4.53
N GLU A 49 17.83 -13.23 5.32
CA GLU A 49 16.97 -13.70 6.41
C GLU A 49 15.49 -13.81 5.98
N LEU A 50 15.12 -13.23 4.83
CA LEU A 50 13.76 -13.22 4.31
C LEU A 50 13.49 -14.43 3.40
N LYS A 51 12.30 -15.00 3.51
CA LYS A 51 11.79 -15.90 2.47
C LYS A 51 11.41 -15.06 1.25
N GLU A 52 11.60 -15.62 0.05
CA GLU A 52 11.24 -14.96 -1.22
C GLU A 52 9.80 -14.44 -1.23
N SER A 53 8.86 -15.23 -0.69
CA SER A 53 7.44 -14.87 -0.57
C SER A 53 7.17 -13.65 0.33
N GLN A 54 8.13 -13.24 1.15
CA GLN A 54 8.01 -12.12 2.10
C GLN A 54 8.64 -10.83 1.56
N ILE A 55 9.52 -10.91 0.55
CA ILE A 55 10.31 -9.78 0.06
C ILE A 55 9.39 -8.65 -0.42
N LYS A 56 8.41 -8.95 -1.28
CA LYS A 56 7.47 -7.95 -1.81
C LYS A 56 6.72 -7.24 -0.69
N ALA A 57 6.03 -8.00 0.18
CA ALA A 57 5.26 -7.42 1.27
C ALA A 57 6.12 -6.58 2.24
N TRP A 58 7.34 -7.04 2.54
CA TRP A 58 8.25 -6.31 3.41
C TRP A 58 8.75 -5.02 2.75
N PHE A 59 9.13 -5.07 1.48
CA PHE A 59 9.65 -3.91 0.73
C PHE A 59 8.61 -2.77 0.68
N PHE A 60 7.38 -3.09 0.31
CA PHE A 60 6.29 -2.13 0.27
C PHE A 60 5.95 -1.57 1.65
N ARG A 61 5.99 -2.40 2.71
CA ARG A 61 5.78 -1.91 4.09
C ARG A 61 6.83 -0.86 4.46
N VAL A 62 8.11 -1.15 4.19
CA VAL A 62 9.20 -0.21 4.49
C VAL A 62 9.06 1.09 3.73
N ALA A 63 8.77 1.01 2.43
CA ALA A 63 8.58 2.18 1.58
C ALA A 63 7.38 3.04 2.03
N LEU A 64 6.22 2.42 2.26
CA LEU A 64 5.01 3.13 2.70
C LEU A 64 5.21 3.78 4.07
N ASN A 65 5.87 3.11 5.01
CA ASN A 65 6.15 3.69 6.33
C ASN A 65 7.05 4.91 6.23
N GLN A 66 8.11 4.83 5.43
CA GLN A 66 9.01 5.96 5.21
C GLN A 66 8.28 7.15 4.57
N PHE A 67 7.49 6.88 3.53
CA PHE A 67 6.67 7.91 2.88
C PHE A 67 5.71 8.61 3.87
N ILE A 68 5.02 7.84 4.71
CA ILE A 68 4.12 8.39 5.75
C ILE A 68 4.91 9.25 6.74
N ASP A 69 6.06 8.77 7.21
CA ASP A 69 6.87 9.49 8.19
C ASP A 69 7.39 10.82 7.64
N GLU A 70 7.79 10.86 6.37
CA GLU A 70 8.19 12.09 5.68
C GLU A 70 7.01 13.05 5.52
N LYS A 71 5.85 12.59 5.08
CA LYS A 71 4.64 13.42 5.00
C LYS A 71 4.22 13.96 6.38
N ARG A 72 4.34 13.18 7.45
CA ARG A 72 4.09 13.63 8.82
C ARG A 72 5.09 14.67 9.31
N LYS A 73 6.36 14.61 8.88
CA LYS A 73 7.36 15.64 9.19
C LYS A 73 7.04 16.95 8.49
N ILE A 74 6.69 16.89 7.20
CA ILE A 74 6.28 18.06 6.42
C ILE A 74 5.03 18.70 7.03
N LYS A 75 3.98 17.92 7.33
CA LYS A 75 2.76 18.44 7.99
C LYS A 75 3.06 19.12 9.33
N ARG A 76 4.00 18.58 10.13
CA ARG A 76 4.43 19.20 11.39
C ARG A 76 5.18 20.51 11.19
N LEU A 77 6.05 20.59 10.18
CA LEU A 77 6.79 21.81 9.85
C LEU A 77 5.84 22.91 9.35
N VAL A 78 4.90 22.57 8.48
CA VAL A 78 3.87 23.50 7.96
C VAL A 78 2.96 24.00 9.09
N LEU A 79 2.60 23.14 10.06
CA LEU A 79 1.79 23.54 11.22
C LEU A 79 2.52 24.53 12.16
N VAL A 80 3.85 24.51 12.19
CA VAL A 80 4.65 25.47 12.96
C VAL A 80 4.75 26.83 12.25
N GLU A 81 4.62 26.87 10.92
CA GLU A 81 4.66 28.09 10.11
C GLU A 81 3.28 28.69 9.80
N GLN A 82 2.19 27.93 9.92
CA GLN A 82 0.85 28.38 9.52
C GLN A 82 -0.15 28.25 10.69
N THR A 83 -0.20 29.29 11.53
CA THR A 83 -1.51 29.80 11.92
C THR A 83 -2.14 30.39 10.66
N PHE A 84 -3.41 30.07 10.41
CA PHE A 84 -4.23 30.46 9.25
C PHE A 84 -4.20 29.51 8.03
N PHE A 85 -5.41 29.11 7.62
CA PHE A 85 -5.84 28.29 6.47
C PHE A 85 -5.73 26.76 6.61
N ASP A 86 -6.67 25.92 6.17
CA ASP A 86 -8.13 25.99 5.94
C ASP A 86 -8.58 24.53 5.73
N ASP A 87 -9.84 24.25 5.99
CA ASP A 87 -10.50 22.96 5.82
C ASP A 87 -10.92 22.78 4.35
N HIS A 88 -10.30 21.85 3.63
CA HIS A 88 -10.77 21.41 2.31
C HIS A 88 -10.68 19.89 2.14
N PRO A 89 -11.80 19.20 1.85
CA PRO A 89 -11.79 17.80 1.48
C PRO A 89 -11.39 17.67 0.00
N LYS A 90 -10.22 17.10 -0.28
CA LYS A 90 -9.90 16.68 -1.65
C LYS A 90 -10.78 15.49 -2.02
N LYS A 91 -11.55 15.66 -3.10
CA LYS A 91 -12.29 14.57 -3.74
C LYS A 91 -11.31 13.54 -4.28
N MET A 92 -11.54 12.30 -3.89
CA MET A 92 -10.79 11.11 -4.25
C MET A 92 -11.37 10.57 -5.56
N ASP A 93 -11.04 11.17 -6.70
CA ASP A 93 -11.42 10.64 -8.02
C ASP A 93 -10.23 9.89 -8.65
N ASP A 94 -10.54 8.70 -9.16
CA ASP A 94 -9.77 7.85 -10.07
C ASP A 94 -8.41 7.30 -9.61
N TYR A 95 -8.41 6.49 -8.54
CA TYR A 95 -7.30 5.57 -8.21
C TYR A 95 -7.52 4.16 -8.79
N GLN A 96 -8.03 4.07 -10.01
CA GLN A 96 -8.31 2.79 -10.64
C GLN A 96 -6.97 2.10 -11.02
N ARG A 97 -6.60 1.08 -10.23
CA ARG A 97 -5.54 0.08 -10.48
C ARG A 97 -4.11 0.59 -10.38
N ILE A 98 -3.58 0.73 -9.17
CA ILE A 98 -2.13 0.94 -9.00
C ILE A 98 -1.58 0.02 -7.92
N VAL A 99 -1.65 -1.29 -8.16
CA VAL A 99 -0.61 -2.29 -7.86
C VAL A 99 -0.92 -3.51 -8.73
N ASP A 100 0.07 -4.14 -9.36
CA ASP A 100 -0.06 -5.52 -9.86
C ASP A 100 -0.31 -6.45 -8.66
N LEU A 101 -1.58 -6.53 -8.28
CA LEU A 101 -2.15 -7.43 -7.29
C LEU A 101 -3.01 -8.48 -7.99
N ASP A 102 -2.84 -8.70 -9.30
CA ASP A 102 -3.70 -9.56 -10.13
C ASP A 102 -4.17 -10.83 -9.41
N GLN A 103 -3.30 -11.57 -8.70
CA GLN A 103 -3.75 -12.76 -7.97
C GLN A 103 -4.64 -12.49 -6.74
N ILE A 104 -4.39 -11.42 -5.98
CA ILE A 104 -5.17 -11.05 -4.78
C ILE A 104 -6.40 -10.23 -5.17
N GLU A 105 -6.28 -9.36 -6.17
CA GLU A 105 -7.39 -8.59 -6.74
C GLU A 105 -8.37 -9.51 -7.46
N CYS A 106 -7.93 -10.52 -8.22
CA CYS A 106 -8.84 -11.53 -8.79
C CYS A 106 -9.66 -12.25 -7.71
N GLN A 107 -9.06 -12.54 -6.54
CA GLN A 107 -9.78 -13.13 -5.40
C GLN A 107 -10.75 -12.15 -4.72
N LEU A 108 -10.66 -10.86 -5.03
CA LEU A 108 -11.46 -9.80 -4.43
C LEU A 108 -12.28 -9.03 -5.47
N GLU A 109 -12.36 -9.45 -6.73
CA GLU A 109 -12.99 -8.70 -7.84
C GLU A 109 -14.42 -8.24 -7.54
N SER A 110 -15.19 -9.01 -6.77
CA SER A 110 -16.57 -8.67 -6.35
C SER A 110 -16.64 -7.72 -5.14
N VAL A 111 -15.52 -7.50 -4.44
CA VAL A 111 -15.40 -6.55 -3.33
C VAL A 111 -15.18 -5.14 -3.91
N LYS A 112 -15.89 -4.14 -3.39
CA LYS A 112 -15.72 -2.74 -3.83
C LYS A 112 -14.25 -2.30 -3.77
N PRO A 113 -13.74 -1.50 -4.74
CA PRO A 113 -12.33 -1.09 -4.78
C PRO A 113 -11.81 -0.48 -3.47
N GLU A 114 -12.61 0.37 -2.82
CA GLU A 114 -12.27 0.97 -1.53
C GLU A 114 -12.11 -0.03 -0.38
N TYR A 115 -12.71 -1.22 -0.48
CA TYR A 115 -12.59 -2.31 0.48
C TYR A 115 -11.45 -3.26 0.13
N GLN A 116 -11.15 -3.45 -1.15
CA GLN A 116 -9.96 -4.19 -1.58
C GLN A 116 -8.70 -3.50 -1.04
N GLU A 117 -8.58 -2.20 -1.31
CA GLU A 117 -7.41 -1.40 -0.94
C GLU A 117 -7.12 -1.47 0.56
N ILE A 118 -8.13 -1.28 1.42
CA ILE A 118 -7.94 -1.31 2.87
C ILE A 118 -7.57 -2.71 3.39
N LEU A 119 -8.03 -3.79 2.73
CA LEU A 119 -7.65 -5.16 3.06
C LEU A 119 -6.20 -5.43 2.66
N ILE A 120 -5.78 -4.98 1.49
CA ILE A 120 -4.40 -5.12 0.99
C ILE A 120 -3.44 -4.38 1.93
N LEU A 121 -3.70 -3.11 2.23
CA LEU A 121 -2.89 -2.33 3.17
C LEU A 121 -2.78 -3.03 4.53
N LYS A 122 -3.89 -3.61 5.03
CA LYS A 122 -3.91 -4.23 6.35
C LYS A 122 -3.24 -5.60 6.41
N TYR A 123 -3.52 -6.47 5.45
CA TYR A 123 -3.17 -7.89 5.52
C TYR A 123 -1.98 -8.26 4.65
N TYR A 124 -1.86 -7.66 3.48
CA TYR A 124 -0.74 -7.91 2.59
C TYR A 124 0.48 -7.08 3.02
N TYR A 125 0.31 -5.76 3.14
CA TYR A 125 1.38 -4.88 3.61
C TYR A 125 1.50 -4.82 5.12
N GLY A 126 0.54 -5.35 5.89
CA GLY A 126 0.67 -5.48 7.34
C GLY A 126 0.66 -4.15 8.10
N LEU A 127 0.06 -3.10 7.52
CA LEU A 127 0.06 -1.76 8.13
C LEU A 127 -0.87 -1.67 9.36
N SER A 128 -0.56 -0.74 10.25
CA SER A 128 -1.37 -0.36 11.39
C SER A 128 -2.57 0.50 10.98
N TYR A 129 -3.56 0.64 11.87
CA TYR A 129 -4.72 1.48 11.60
C TYR A 129 -4.34 2.95 11.40
N LEU A 130 -3.29 3.42 12.08
CA LEU A 130 -2.79 4.78 11.96
C LEU A 130 -2.08 5.00 10.62
N GLU A 131 -1.22 4.08 10.20
CA GLU A 131 -0.56 4.16 8.89
C GLU A 131 -1.59 4.13 7.74
N ILE A 132 -2.61 3.28 7.84
CA ILE A 132 -3.69 3.22 6.84
C ILE A 132 -4.51 4.51 6.85
N SER A 133 -4.77 5.07 8.02
CA SER A 133 -5.47 6.35 8.20
C SER A 133 -4.73 7.49 7.49
N ASP A 134 -3.40 7.51 7.59
CA ASP A 134 -2.57 8.51 6.92
C ASP A 134 -2.50 8.31 5.40
N ILE A 135 -2.39 7.05 4.92
CA ILE A 135 -2.38 6.74 3.48
C ILE A 135 -3.69 7.10 2.80
N LEU A 136 -4.82 6.79 3.44
CA LEU A 136 -6.15 6.98 2.88
C LEU A 136 -6.76 8.35 3.23
N GLU A 137 -6.05 9.17 4.01
CA GLU A 137 -6.51 10.47 4.51
C GLU A 137 -7.90 10.43 5.18
N ILE A 138 -8.16 9.37 5.95
CA ILE A 138 -9.41 9.19 6.72
C ILE A 138 -9.12 9.04 8.20
N LYS A 139 -10.12 9.24 9.07
CA LYS A 139 -9.95 9.07 10.53
C LYS A 139 -9.63 7.60 10.89
N PRO A 140 -8.81 7.33 11.94
CA PRO A 140 -8.52 5.95 12.38
C PRO A 140 -9.77 5.11 12.69
N ASP A 141 -10.81 5.73 13.23
CA ASP A 141 -12.09 5.05 13.47
C ASP A 141 -12.80 4.67 12.16
N SER A 142 -12.66 5.48 11.11
CA SER A 142 -13.17 5.17 9.77
C SER A 142 -12.43 3.97 9.17
N VAL A 143 -11.12 3.83 9.42
CA VAL A 143 -10.34 2.65 9.02
C VAL A 143 -10.93 1.38 9.66
N LYS A 144 -11.21 1.42 10.96
CA LYS A 144 -11.80 0.27 11.70
C LYS A 144 -13.17 -0.11 11.14
N GLN A 145 -14.03 0.87 10.87
CA GLN A 145 -15.36 0.64 10.32
C GLN A 145 -15.30 0.11 8.88
N LYS A 146 -14.45 0.69 8.01
CA LYS A 146 -14.25 0.21 6.65
C LYS A 146 -13.71 -1.21 6.62
N LEU A 147 -12.72 -1.55 7.46
CA LEU A 147 -12.20 -2.92 7.58
C LEU A 147 -13.28 -3.92 8.03
N ALA A 148 -14.14 -3.53 8.98
CA ALA A 148 -15.24 -4.40 9.41
C ALA A 148 -16.23 -4.68 8.25
N ARG A 149 -16.55 -3.67 7.44
CA ARG A 149 -17.41 -3.82 6.26
C ARG A 149 -16.73 -4.63 5.15
N ALA A 150 -15.46 -4.36 4.88
CA ALA A 150 -14.66 -5.07 3.88
C ALA A 150 -14.56 -6.57 4.20
N ARG A 151 -14.32 -6.93 5.47
CA ARG A 151 -14.32 -8.34 5.92
C ARG A 151 -15.66 -9.02 5.72
N LYS A 152 -16.77 -8.34 6.07
CA LYS A 152 -18.12 -8.90 5.86
C LYS A 152 -18.41 -9.13 4.39
N SER A 153 -17.99 -8.21 3.52
CA SER A 153 -18.10 -8.37 2.07
C SER A 153 -17.32 -9.60 1.62
N ALA A 154 -16.03 -9.71 1.97
CA ALA A 154 -15.19 -10.83 1.57
C ALA A 154 -15.69 -12.20 2.09
N ILE A 155 -16.28 -12.25 3.29
CA ILE A 155 -16.84 -13.49 3.87
C ILE A 155 -18.14 -13.89 3.16
N LYS A 156 -19.02 -12.93 2.84
CA LYS A 156 -20.27 -13.21 2.14
C LYS A 156 -19.98 -13.88 0.79
N GLU A 157 -19.00 -13.38 0.05
CA GLU A 157 -18.58 -13.93 -1.24
C GLU A 157 -18.03 -15.35 -1.13
N ARG A 158 -17.26 -15.66 -0.07
CA ARG A 158 -16.76 -17.02 0.16
C ARG A 158 -17.90 -18.04 0.37
N ASN A 159 -19.01 -17.60 0.97
CA ASN A 159 -20.18 -18.46 1.18
C ASN A 159 -21.09 -18.54 -0.05
N ASP A 160 -21.17 -17.48 -0.86
CA ASP A 160 -21.96 -17.45 -2.10
C ASP A 160 -21.23 -18.19 -3.26
N GLY A 161 -19.90 -18.34 -3.18
CA GLY A 161 -19.07 -19.07 -4.15
C GLY A 161 -18.90 -20.58 -3.92
N ASP A 162 -19.31 -21.12 -2.77
CA ASP A 162 -19.23 -22.57 -2.43
C ASP A 162 -20.53 -23.33 -2.80
N GLY A 163 -21.37 -22.70 -3.63
CA GLY A 163 -22.66 -23.23 -4.09
C GLY A 163 -22.65 -23.88 -5.48
N THR A 164 -21.48 -24.03 -6.13
CA THR A 164 -21.40 -24.73 -7.43
C THR A 164 -20.61 -26.02 -7.28
N GLN A 165 -21.31 -27.06 -6.82
CA GLN A 165 -20.96 -28.44 -7.15
C GLN A 165 -21.27 -28.65 -8.63
N PHE A 166 -20.27 -29.08 -9.42
CA PHE A 166 -20.22 -30.37 -10.14
C PHE A 166 -18.82 -30.55 -10.74
#